data_AF-A0A1G8CDL1-F1
#
_entry.id   AF-A0A1G8CDL1-F1
#
_cell.length_a   1.000
_cell.length_b   1.000
_cell.length_c   1.000
_cell.angle_alpha   90.00
_cell.angle_beta   90.00
_cell.angle_gamma   90.00
#
_symmetry.space_group_name_H-M   'P 1'
#
loop_
_entity.id
_entity.type
_entity.pdbx_description
1 polymer ?
#
loop_
_entity_poly.entity_id
_entity_poly.type
_entity_poly.pdbx_seq_one_letter_code
_entity_poly.pdbx_strand_id
1 'polypeptide(L)'
;MIVSVPNDVTTDLLEMQSLLRRFDDETIGIRDAAQLDRIGACAASANRHLGDTDLDRSVSMCLLAATQATDEAREAAANHARRPILRPIAQLQFDAHIDAATGAIAVALADLGDDAPRA
;
A
#
# COMPACT_ATOMS: atom_id res chain seq x y z
N MET A 1 27.90 17.10 -9.19
CA MET A 1 27.19 15.82 -9.37
C MET A 1 26.35 15.61 -8.11
N ILE A 2 25.11 16.07 -8.11
CA ILE A 2 24.20 15.91 -6.96
C ILE A 2 23.40 14.65 -7.24
N VAL A 3 23.81 13.54 -6.65
CA VAL A 3 23.07 12.27 -6.69
C VAL A 3 22.68 11.99 -5.26
N SER A 4 21.40 12.22 -4.95
CA SER A 4 20.71 11.65 -3.80
C SER A 4 19.23 11.96 -3.99
N VAL A 5 18.55 11.07 -4.73
CA VAL A 5 17.09 10.95 -4.67
C VAL A 5 16.68 9.64 -3.98
N PRO A 6 17.04 9.41 -2.69
CA PRO A 6 16.29 8.48 -1.84
C PRO A 6 14.87 9.01 -1.51
N ASN A 7 14.56 10.24 -1.92
CA ASN A 7 13.31 10.94 -1.62
C ASN A 7 12.09 10.35 -2.37
N ASP A 8 12.29 9.64 -3.48
CA ASP A 8 11.18 9.16 -4.31
C ASP A 8 10.48 7.93 -3.70
N VAL A 9 11.23 6.93 -3.21
CA VAL A 9 10.66 5.72 -2.58
C VAL A 9 9.87 6.06 -1.32
N THR A 10 10.46 6.88 -0.44
CA THR A 10 9.79 7.26 0.82
C THR A 10 8.54 8.10 0.54
N THR A 11 8.60 9.01 -0.44
CA THR A 11 7.43 9.80 -0.85
C THR A 11 6.31 8.91 -1.39
N ASP A 12 6.64 7.95 -2.27
CA ASP A 12 5.68 7.00 -2.83
C ASP A 12 5.04 6.15 -1.71
N LEU A 13 5.83 5.65 -0.75
CA LEU A 13 5.33 4.89 0.39
C LEU A 13 4.45 5.72 1.33
N LEU A 14 4.80 6.99 1.59
CA LEU A 14 3.97 7.90 2.39
C LEU A 14 2.67 8.25 1.67
N GLU A 15 2.69 8.39 0.35
CA GLU A 15 1.49 8.57 -0.46
C GLU A 15 0.57 7.33 -0.37
N MET A 16 1.14 6.12 -0.49
CA MET A 16 0.40 4.88 -0.29
C MET A 16 -0.21 4.81 1.11
N GLN A 17 0.58 5.11 2.16
CA GLN A 17 0.09 5.15 3.54
C GLN A 17 -1.05 6.16 3.72
N SER A 18 -0.92 7.36 3.14
CA SER A 18 -1.96 8.38 3.23
C SER A 18 -3.26 7.96 2.54
N LEU A 19 -3.18 7.23 1.43
CA LEU A 19 -4.34 6.72 0.72
C LEU A 19 -5.02 5.59 1.49
N LEU A 20 -4.24 4.63 2.01
CA LEU A 20 -4.76 3.51 2.79
C LEU A 20 -5.41 3.98 4.09
N ARG A 21 -4.78 4.92 4.82
CA ARG A 21 -5.38 5.52 6.02
C ARG A 21 -6.73 6.20 5.77
N ARG A 22 -6.97 6.74 4.58
CA ARG A 22 -8.28 7.34 4.27
C ARG A 22 -9.40 6.29 4.23
N PHE A 23 -9.08 5.05 3.88
CA PHE A 23 -10.02 3.93 4.00
C PHE A 23 -10.19 3.51 5.47
N ASP A 24 -9.10 3.41 6.24
CA ASP A 24 -9.14 3.05 7.68
C ASP A 24 -9.90 4.08 8.54
N ASP A 25 -9.71 5.37 8.27
CA ASP A 25 -10.39 6.48 8.97
C ASP A 25 -11.83 6.69 8.47
N GLU A 26 -12.36 5.77 7.64
CA GLU A 26 -13.68 5.79 7.01
C GLU A 26 -14.00 7.07 6.20
N THR A 27 -13.00 7.90 5.88
CA THR A 27 -13.19 9.09 5.03
C THR A 27 -13.60 8.74 3.61
N ILE A 28 -13.21 7.55 3.14
CA ILE A 28 -13.65 6.92 1.89
C ILE A 28 -13.92 5.43 2.18
N GLY A 29 -14.75 4.78 1.36
CA GLY A 29 -15.18 3.40 1.64
C GLY A 29 -15.03 2.47 0.44
N ILE A 30 -15.56 1.25 0.57
CA ILE A 30 -15.52 0.21 -0.48
C ILE A 30 -16.01 0.66 -1.87
N ARG A 31 -16.85 1.70 -1.93
CA ARG A 31 -17.34 2.29 -3.19
C ARG A 31 -16.27 3.10 -3.94
N ASP A 32 -15.25 3.53 -3.24
CA ASP A 32 -14.14 4.33 -3.72
C ASP A 32 -12.91 3.48 -4.10
N ALA A 33 -13.08 2.16 -4.24
CA ALA A 33 -12.00 1.21 -4.52
C ALA A 33 -11.17 1.52 -5.78
N ALA A 34 -11.68 2.34 -6.71
CA ALA A 34 -10.88 2.85 -7.84
C ALA A 34 -9.68 3.72 -7.39
N GLN A 35 -9.73 4.32 -6.19
CA GLN A 35 -8.58 5.05 -5.63
C GLN A 35 -7.40 4.12 -5.32
N LEU A 36 -7.63 2.80 -5.17
CA LEU A 36 -6.57 1.81 -4.96
C LEU A 36 -5.68 1.64 -6.20
N ASP A 37 -6.12 2.03 -7.40
CA ASP A 37 -5.26 2.00 -8.59
C ASP A 37 -4.03 2.91 -8.44
N ARG A 38 -4.16 3.96 -7.63
CA ARG A 38 -3.06 4.88 -7.31
C ARG A 38 -1.98 4.20 -6.45
N ILE A 39 -2.35 3.22 -5.62
CA ILE A 39 -1.40 2.41 -4.83
C ILE A 39 -0.49 1.62 -5.78
N GLY A 40 -1.05 0.99 -6.81
CA GLY A 40 -0.28 0.25 -7.81
C GLY A 40 0.71 1.14 -8.57
N ALA A 41 0.31 2.36 -8.91
CA ALA A 41 1.19 3.34 -9.56
C ALA A 41 2.35 3.76 -8.65
N CYS A 42 2.09 4.03 -7.37
CA CYS A 42 3.12 4.37 -6.38
C CYS A 42 4.07 3.18 -6.15
N ALA A 43 3.54 1.97 -5.99
CA ALA A 43 4.37 0.77 -5.79
C ALA A 43 5.28 0.49 -7.00
N ALA A 44 4.76 0.62 -8.22
CA ALA A 44 5.54 0.48 -9.44
C ALA A 44 6.61 1.59 -9.56
N SER A 45 6.28 2.81 -9.14
CA SER A 45 7.24 3.91 -9.06
C SER A 45 8.35 3.59 -8.07
N ALA A 46 8.03 3.32 -6.81
CA ALA A 46 8.96 2.96 -5.75
C ALA A 46 9.88 1.80 -6.15
N ASN A 47 9.35 0.72 -6.72
CA ASN A 47 10.15 -0.43 -7.17
C ASN A 47 11.19 -0.09 -8.25
N ARG A 48 10.98 0.97 -9.07
CA ARG A 48 12.00 1.41 -10.04
C ARG A 48 13.19 2.11 -9.39
N HIS A 49 13.02 2.58 -8.17
CA HIS A 49 14.02 3.34 -7.42
C HIS A 49 14.71 2.51 -6.33
N LEU A 50 14.25 1.28 -6.08
CA LEU A 50 14.91 0.34 -5.18
C LEU A 50 16.20 -0.21 -5.80
N GLY A 51 17.23 -0.33 -4.95
CA GLY A 51 18.50 -0.97 -5.28
C GLY A 51 18.46 -2.49 -5.13
N ASP A 52 19.61 -3.07 -4.80
CA ASP A 52 19.77 -4.53 -4.57
C ASP A 52 20.36 -4.83 -3.17
N THR A 53 20.12 -3.94 -2.21
CA THR A 53 20.46 -4.20 -0.81
C THR A 53 19.45 -5.13 -0.15
N ASP A 54 19.80 -5.74 0.98
CA ASP A 54 18.84 -6.55 1.74
C ASP A 54 17.67 -5.70 2.26
N LEU A 55 17.91 -4.42 2.57
CA LEU A 55 16.86 -3.46 2.90
C LEU A 55 15.93 -3.22 1.69
N ASP A 56 16.48 -2.96 0.51
CA ASP A 56 15.68 -2.77 -0.71
C ASP A 56 14.81 -4.00 -1.00
N ARG A 57 15.34 -5.22 -0.79
CA ARG A 57 14.57 -6.45 -0.94
C ARG A 57 13.46 -6.56 0.10
N SER A 58 13.70 -6.19 1.36
CA SER A 58 12.65 -6.14 2.40
C SER A 58 11.51 -5.20 1.99
N VAL A 59 11.86 -3.98 1.56
CA VAL A 59 10.90 -2.97 1.11
C VAL A 59 10.15 -3.45 -0.14
N SER A 60 10.84 -4.09 -1.09
CA SER A 60 10.21 -4.65 -2.30
C SER A 60 9.19 -5.75 -1.96
N MET A 61 9.51 -6.62 -0.99
CA MET A 61 8.59 -7.65 -0.51
C MET A 61 7.36 -7.04 0.18
N CYS A 62 7.55 -5.97 0.96
CA CYS A 62 6.45 -5.25 1.59
C CYS A 62 5.55 -4.56 0.55
N LEU A 63 6.14 -3.95 -0.49
CA LEU A 63 5.40 -3.38 -1.62
C LEU A 63 4.59 -4.44 -2.35
N LEU A 64 5.18 -5.62 -2.61
CA LEU A 64 4.48 -6.73 -3.24
C LEU A 64 3.28 -7.16 -2.39
N ALA A 65 3.47 -7.36 -1.08
CA ALA A 65 2.40 -7.73 -0.17
C ALA A 65 1.28 -6.68 -0.13
N ALA A 66 1.64 -5.38 -0.07
CA ALA A 66 0.67 -4.29 -0.09
C ALA A 66 -0.13 -4.28 -1.40
N THR A 67 0.54 -4.41 -2.55
CA THR A 67 -0.15 -4.44 -3.86
C THR A 67 -1.11 -5.64 -3.97
N GLN A 68 -0.67 -6.83 -3.58
CA GLN A 68 -1.53 -8.02 -3.57
C GLN A 68 -2.76 -7.81 -2.68
N ALA A 69 -2.58 -7.29 -1.47
CA ALA A 69 -3.69 -7.00 -0.57
C ALA A 69 -4.66 -5.97 -1.20
N THR A 70 -4.15 -4.91 -1.86
CA THR A 70 -5.05 -3.97 -2.55
C THR A 70 -5.77 -4.57 -3.76
N ASP A 71 -5.19 -5.55 -4.44
CA ASP A 71 -5.84 -6.27 -5.54
C ASP A 71 -7.01 -7.12 -5.01
N GLU A 72 -6.79 -7.81 -3.89
CA GLU A 72 -7.82 -8.59 -3.19
C GLU A 72 -8.94 -7.68 -2.64
N ALA A 73 -8.59 -6.50 -2.12
CA ALA A 73 -9.57 -5.48 -1.73
C ALA A 73 -10.43 -5.03 -2.94
N ARG A 74 -9.81 -4.81 -4.11
CA ARG A 74 -10.57 -4.47 -5.34
C ARG A 74 -11.52 -5.58 -5.76
N GLU A 75 -11.10 -6.83 -5.65
CA GLU A 75 -11.98 -7.98 -5.90
C GLU A 75 -13.15 -8.03 -4.92
N ALA A 76 -12.90 -7.80 -3.63
CA ALA A 76 -13.93 -7.71 -2.60
C ALA A 76 -14.95 -6.58 -2.92
N ALA A 77 -14.46 -5.40 -3.32
CA ALA A 77 -15.32 -4.30 -3.74
C ALA A 77 -16.20 -4.65 -4.96
N ALA A 78 -15.63 -5.34 -5.95
CA ALA A 78 -16.39 -5.82 -7.10
C ALA A 78 -17.46 -6.86 -6.70
N ASN A 79 -17.14 -7.76 -5.77
CA ASN A 79 -18.08 -8.73 -5.22
C ASN A 79 -19.21 -8.06 -4.42
N HIS A 80 -18.89 -7.04 -3.62
CA HIS A 80 -19.87 -6.23 -2.90
C HIS A 80 -20.88 -5.55 -3.86
N ALA A 81 -20.39 -5.05 -5.00
CA ALA A 81 -21.25 -4.44 -6.01
C ALA A 81 -22.15 -5.47 -6.73
N ARG A 82 -21.59 -6.63 -7.11
CA ARG A 82 -22.26 -7.63 -7.96
C ARG A 82 -23.16 -8.60 -7.21
N ARG A 83 -22.90 -8.86 -5.92
CA ARG A 83 -23.55 -9.93 -5.15
C ARG A 83 -24.17 -9.40 -3.85
N PRO A 84 -25.45 -8.97 -3.88
CA PRO A 84 -26.12 -8.38 -2.71
C PRO A 84 -26.09 -9.24 -1.44
N ILE A 85 -26.24 -10.57 -1.59
CA ILE A 85 -26.25 -11.51 -0.47
C ILE A 85 -24.88 -11.62 0.21
N LEU A 86 -23.79 -11.39 -0.53
CA LEU A 86 -22.42 -11.47 0.00
C LEU A 86 -21.87 -10.14 0.49
N ARG A 87 -22.65 -9.05 0.43
CA ARG A 87 -22.17 -7.69 0.79
C ARG A 87 -21.52 -7.61 2.17
N PRO A 88 -22.09 -8.16 3.25
CA PRO A 88 -21.46 -8.08 4.57
C PRO A 88 -20.09 -8.78 4.60
N ILE A 89 -19.97 -9.91 3.92
CA ILE A 89 -18.72 -10.67 3.83
C ILE A 89 -17.69 -9.90 2.99
N ALA A 90 -18.12 -9.37 1.85
CA ALA A 90 -17.26 -8.59 0.96
C ALA A 90 -16.77 -7.29 1.62
N GLN A 91 -17.58 -6.66 2.49
CA GLN A 91 -17.16 -5.53 3.31
C GLN A 91 -16.05 -5.95 4.29
N LEU A 92 -16.28 -7.02 5.07
CA LEU A 92 -15.26 -7.52 6.02
C LEU A 92 -13.95 -7.92 5.33
N GLN A 93 -14.03 -8.51 4.14
CA GLN A 93 -12.86 -8.85 3.32
C GLN A 93 -12.14 -7.58 2.87
N PHE A 94 -12.87 -6.60 2.34
CA PHE A 94 -12.30 -5.32 1.93
C PHE A 94 -11.52 -4.68 3.08
N ASP A 95 -12.14 -4.54 4.24
CA ASP A 95 -11.54 -3.91 5.41
C ASP A 95 -10.26 -4.66 5.86
N ALA A 96 -10.31 -6.00 5.93
CA ALA A 96 -9.15 -6.82 6.29
C ALA A 96 -7.98 -6.69 5.29
N HIS A 97 -8.28 -6.52 4.00
CA HIS A 97 -7.25 -6.34 2.98
C HIS A 97 -6.66 -4.92 3.00
N ILE A 98 -7.44 -3.90 3.35
CA ILE A 98 -6.91 -2.56 3.60
C ILE A 98 -5.97 -2.60 4.82
N ASP A 99 -6.38 -3.20 5.93
CA ASP A 99 -5.55 -3.36 7.14
C ASP A 99 -4.22 -4.05 6.83
N ALA A 100 -4.26 -5.14 6.04
CA ALA A 100 -3.06 -5.87 5.62
C ALA A 100 -2.13 -4.99 4.77
N ALA A 101 -2.67 -4.23 3.83
CA ALA A 101 -1.89 -3.30 3.01
C ALA A 101 -1.29 -2.18 3.88
N THR A 102 -2.06 -1.59 4.79
CA THR A 102 -1.60 -0.57 5.75
C THR A 102 -0.43 -1.10 6.58
N GLY A 103 -0.56 -2.32 7.11
CA GLY A 103 0.49 -2.98 7.89
C GLY A 103 1.79 -3.19 7.10
N ALA A 104 1.69 -3.70 5.86
CA ALA A 104 2.86 -3.90 5.01
C ALA A 104 3.61 -2.59 4.70
N ILE A 105 2.88 -1.51 4.41
CA ILE A 105 3.49 -0.19 4.16
C ILE A 105 4.09 0.40 5.43
N ALA A 106 3.48 0.20 6.60
CA ALA A 106 4.05 0.64 7.86
C ALA A 106 5.39 -0.06 8.16
N VAL A 107 5.52 -1.36 7.87
CA VAL A 107 6.78 -2.09 8.00
C VAL A 107 7.84 -1.54 7.03
N ALA A 108 7.50 -1.34 5.76
CA ALA A 108 8.42 -0.78 4.77
C ALA A 108 8.96 0.61 5.19
N LEU A 109 8.10 1.48 5.72
CA LEU A 109 8.49 2.80 6.20
C LEU A 109 9.36 2.73 7.47
N ALA A 110 9.11 1.76 8.36
CA ALA A 110 9.93 1.54 9.54
C ALA A 110 11.34 1.06 9.17
N ASP A 111 11.43 0.10 8.24
CA ASP A 111 12.69 -0.42 7.71
C ASP A 111 13.56 0.70 7.10
N LEU A 112 12.95 1.61 6.33
CA LEU A 112 13.64 2.79 5.78
C LEU A 112 14.01 3.84 6.84
N GLY A 113 13.21 3.96 7.90
CA GLY A 113 13.46 4.88 9.00
C GLY A 113 14.58 4.44 9.95
N ASP A 114 14.75 3.12 10.13
CA ASP A 114 15.78 2.54 11.00
C ASP A 114 17.18 2.56 10.36
N ASP A 115 17.28 2.62 9.03
CA ASP A 115 18.55 2.70 8.29
C ASP A 115 19.09 4.15 8.16
N ALA A 116 18.35 5.14 8.68
CA ALA A 116 18.85 6.51 8.77
C ALA A 116 20.00 6.58 9.79
N PRO A 117 21.19 7.13 9.43
CA PRO A 117 22.31 7.22 10.36
C PRO A 117 21.89 8.04 11.57
N ARG A 118 21.87 7.40 12.74
CA ARG A 118 21.70 8.07 14.03
C ARG A 118 22.86 9.05 14.18
N ALA A 119 22.55 10.35 14.10
CA ALA A 119 23.49 11.45 14.29
C ALA A 119 24.10 11.46 15.70
#